data_AF-A0A1Q7XNQ0-F1
#
_entry.id   AF-A0A1Q7XNQ0-F1
#
_cell.length_a   1.000
_cell.length_b   1.000
_cell.length_c   1.000
_cell.angle_alpha   90.00
_cell.angle_beta   90.00
_cell.angle_gamma   90.00
#
_symmetry.space_group_name_H-M   'P 1'
#
loop_
_entity.id
_entity.type
_entity.pdbx_description
1 polymer ?
#
loop_
_entity_poly.entity_id
_entity_poly.type
_entity_poly.pdbx_seq_one_letter_code
_entity_poly.pdbx_strand_id
1 'polypeptide(L)'
;MTADPSQADDNLAAAVKAMEDLVDEAVQVYELDKEKVNVTDDLYNSLKILTGYLGFTVDLPSELLNLPAQSRAILAPSLDVLIIKPNYKSEQKRLDQCTLDEISNVLRFAIPMIINMARTDRMLKSKKIAFLKEGTKKLKRLPGNSVDDTMVTDNMRMEKV
;
A
#
# COMPACT_ATOMS: atom_id res chain seq x y z
N MET A 1 -54.32 -45.84 -11.11
CA MET A 1 -53.22 -45.20 -11.85
C MET A 1 -51.98 -45.31 -10.97
N THR A 2 -51.19 -46.36 -11.19
CA THR A 2 -49.91 -46.58 -10.50
C THR A 2 -48.85 -45.76 -11.22
N ALA A 3 -48.11 -44.93 -10.50
CA ALA A 3 -46.99 -44.18 -11.07
C ALA A 3 -45.99 -45.16 -11.71
N ASP A 4 -45.54 -44.85 -12.93
CA ASP A 4 -44.56 -45.65 -13.66
C ASP A 4 -43.21 -45.56 -12.93
N PRO A 5 -42.61 -46.69 -12.49
CA PRO A 5 -41.33 -46.68 -11.77
C PRO A 5 -40.20 -46.00 -12.54
N SER A 6 -40.26 -45.96 -13.88
CA SER A 6 -39.27 -45.25 -14.71
C SER A 6 -39.25 -43.73 -14.47
N GLN A 7 -40.40 -43.10 -14.19
CA GLN A 7 -40.46 -41.67 -13.88
C GLN A 7 -39.89 -41.32 -12.50
N ALA A 8 -39.89 -42.27 -11.55
CA ALA A 8 -39.31 -42.05 -10.23
C ALA A 8 -37.78 -42.05 -10.30
N ASP A 9 -37.20 -42.93 -11.12
CA ASP A 9 -35.75 -43.03 -11.34
C ASP A 9 -35.20 -41.83 -12.13
N ASP A 10 -35.92 -41.35 -13.15
CA ASP A 10 -35.56 -40.13 -13.90
C ASP A 10 -35.58 -38.88 -13.01
N ASN A 11 -36.57 -38.77 -12.12
CA ASN A 11 -36.66 -37.67 -11.15
C ASN A 11 -35.53 -37.73 -10.10
N LEU A 12 -35.14 -38.94 -9.68
CA LEU A 12 -34.01 -39.14 -8.77
C LEU A 12 -32.69 -38.75 -9.44
N ALA A 13 -32.46 -39.16 -10.69
CA ALA A 13 -31.26 -38.80 -11.43
C ALA A 13 -31.16 -37.28 -11.66
N ALA A 14 -32.27 -36.62 -11.97
CA ALA A 14 -32.32 -35.16 -12.10
C ALA A 14 -32.03 -34.44 -10.77
N ALA A 15 -32.56 -34.96 -9.65
CA ALA A 15 -32.29 -34.41 -8.33
C ALA A 15 -30.82 -34.59 -7.92
N VAL A 16 -30.22 -35.74 -8.23
CA VAL A 16 -28.78 -36.00 -7.98
C VAL A 16 -27.92 -35.04 -8.78
N LYS A 17 -28.21 -34.84 -10.07
CA LYS A 17 -27.48 -33.89 -10.91
C LYS A 17 -27.60 -32.45 -10.40
N ALA A 18 -28.80 -32.02 -9.99
CA ALA A 18 -28.98 -30.69 -9.42
C ALA A 18 -28.20 -30.51 -8.10
N MET A 19 -28.06 -31.57 -7.30
CA MET A 19 -27.20 -31.55 -6.11
C MET A 19 -25.71 -31.46 -6.48
N GLU A 20 -25.25 -32.19 -7.50
CA GLU A 20 -23.88 -32.10 -8.00
C GLU A 20 -23.56 -30.69 -8.49
N ASP A 21 -24.43 -30.10 -9.31
CA ASP A 21 -24.27 -28.73 -9.80
C ASP A 21 -24.20 -27.71 -8.64
N LEU A 22 -25.05 -27.85 -7.62
CA LEU A 22 -25.03 -27.00 -6.42
C LEU A 22 -23.75 -27.18 -5.59
N VAL A 23 -23.22 -28.40 -5.50
CA VAL A 23 -21.96 -28.67 -4.80
C VAL A 23 -20.80 -27.99 -5.53
N ASP A 24 -20.75 -28.09 -6.85
CA ASP A 24 -19.72 -27.45 -7.67
C ASP A 24 -19.79 -25.91 -7.56
N GLU A 25 -20.99 -25.33 -7.57
CA GLU A 25 -21.18 -23.89 -7.31
C GLU A 25 -20.68 -23.48 -5.92
N ALA A 26 -21.01 -24.25 -4.88
CA ALA A 26 -20.56 -23.96 -3.52
C ALA A 26 -19.03 -24.03 -3.37
N VAL A 27 -18.38 -24.98 -4.05
CA VAL A 27 -16.91 -25.07 -4.09
C VAL A 27 -16.32 -23.83 -4.77
N GLN A 28 -16.87 -23.40 -5.90
CA GLN A 28 -16.40 -22.19 -6.59
C GLN A 28 -16.54 -20.95 -5.72
N VAL A 29 -17.66 -20.78 -5.00
CA VAL A 29 -17.85 -19.67 -4.06
C VAL A 29 -16.78 -19.68 -2.96
N TYR A 30 -16.48 -20.85 -2.40
CA TYR A 30 -15.43 -20.99 -1.38
C TYR A 30 -14.03 -20.63 -1.93
N GLU A 31 -13.71 -21.05 -3.15
CA GLU A 31 -12.46 -20.71 -3.81
C GLU A 31 -12.34 -19.19 -4.06
N LEU A 32 -13.42 -18.55 -4.51
CA LEU A 32 -13.48 -17.10 -4.69
C LEU A 32 -13.30 -16.34 -3.38
N ASP A 33 -13.92 -16.80 -2.29
CA ASP A 33 -13.74 -16.19 -0.96
C ASP A 33 -12.29 -16.30 -0.50
N LYS A 34 -11.63 -17.42 -0.75
CA LYS A 34 -10.20 -17.60 -0.43
C LYS A 34 -9.32 -16.68 -1.27
N GLU A 35 -9.57 -16.58 -2.58
CA GLU A 35 -8.83 -15.69 -3.47
C GLU A 35 -8.99 -14.22 -3.06
N LYS A 36 -10.21 -13.81 -2.72
CA LYS A 36 -10.51 -12.47 -2.20
C LYS A 36 -9.68 -12.12 -0.96
N VAL A 37 -9.56 -13.04 0.00
CA VAL A 37 -8.73 -12.82 1.21
C VAL A 37 -7.28 -12.57 0.82
N ASN A 38 -6.70 -13.44 -0.02
CA ASN A 38 -5.31 -13.30 -0.45
C ASN A 38 -5.04 -11.97 -1.18
N VAL A 39 -5.91 -11.62 -2.13
CA VAL A 39 -5.77 -10.37 -2.90
C VAL A 39 -5.92 -9.13 -2.00
N THR A 40 -6.82 -9.19 -1.02
CA THR A 40 -7.02 -8.09 -0.06
C THR A 40 -5.78 -7.90 0.82
N ASP A 41 -5.21 -8.99 1.33
CA ASP A 41 -4.00 -8.95 2.16
C ASP A 41 -2.80 -8.42 1.39
N ASP A 42 -2.58 -8.88 0.16
CA ASP A 42 -1.49 -8.41 -0.71
C ASP A 42 -1.61 -6.92 -1.03
N LEU A 43 -2.82 -6.46 -1.34
CA LEU A 43 -3.11 -5.06 -1.58
C LEU A 43 -2.86 -4.22 -0.32
N TYR A 44 -3.37 -4.66 0.83
CA TYR A 44 -3.21 -3.97 2.10
C TYR A 44 -1.73 -3.84 2.49
N ASN A 45 -0.96 -4.92 2.38
CA ASN A 45 0.47 -4.93 2.68
C ASN A 45 1.24 -3.98 1.75
N SER A 46 0.95 -4.02 0.45
CA SER A 46 1.57 -3.14 -0.55
C SER A 46 1.27 -1.67 -0.27
N LEU A 47 0.01 -1.34 0.02
CA LEU A 47 -0.41 0.01 0.36
C LEU A 47 0.25 0.50 1.65
N LYS A 48 0.28 -0.33 2.70
CA LYS A 48 0.83 0.04 4.01
C LYS A 48 2.31 0.39 3.93
N ILE A 49 3.08 -0.36 3.13
CA ILE A 49 4.50 -0.05 2.88
C ILE A 49 4.63 1.31 2.18
N LEU A 50 3.82 1.53 1.14
CA LEU A 50 3.87 2.75 0.34
C LEU A 50 3.45 3.99 1.15
N THR A 51 2.31 3.91 1.84
CA THR A 51 1.79 5.01 2.66
C THR A 51 2.69 5.27 3.86
N GLY A 52 3.24 4.23 4.48
CA GLY A 52 4.23 4.33 5.56
C GLY A 52 5.50 5.03 5.12
N TYR A 53 6.09 4.63 3.98
CA TYR A 53 7.29 5.25 3.43
C TYR A 53 7.07 6.73 3.07
N LEU A 54 5.91 7.06 2.48
CA LEU A 54 5.59 8.43 2.07
C LEU A 54 5.16 9.33 3.24
N GLY A 55 4.90 8.77 4.43
CA GLY A 55 4.23 9.51 5.51
C GLY A 55 2.84 9.99 5.10
N PHE A 56 2.15 9.21 4.26
CA PHE A 56 0.90 9.59 3.63
C PHE A 56 -0.21 9.74 4.67
N THR A 57 -0.79 10.94 4.75
CA THR A 57 -2.00 11.20 5.52
C THR A 57 -2.93 12.06 4.70
N VAL A 58 -4.23 11.78 4.76
CA VAL A 58 -5.23 12.55 4.02
C VAL A 58 -6.54 12.61 4.78
N ASP A 59 -7.17 13.78 4.76
CA ASP A 59 -8.55 13.94 5.19
C ASP A 59 -9.48 13.32 4.13
N LEU A 60 -10.30 12.37 4.57
CA LEU A 60 -11.29 11.68 3.75
C LEU A 60 -12.63 12.44 3.83
N PRO A 61 -13.29 12.72 2.69
CA PRO A 61 -14.68 13.15 2.68
C PRO A 61 -15.58 12.15 3.42
N SER A 62 -16.50 12.65 4.24
CA SER A 62 -17.41 11.85 5.06
C SER A 62 -18.26 10.87 4.24
N GLU A 63 -18.59 11.25 2.99
CA GLU A 63 -19.44 10.46 2.11
C GLU A 63 -18.76 9.16 1.65
N LEU A 64 -17.41 9.11 1.64
CA LEU A 64 -16.68 7.91 1.23
C LEU A 64 -16.89 6.73 2.19
N LEU A 65 -17.25 7.05 3.43
CA LEU A 65 -17.45 6.10 4.54
C LEU A 65 -18.89 6.11 5.08
N ASN A 66 -19.83 6.71 4.33
CA ASN A 66 -21.22 6.87 4.76
C ASN A 66 -21.38 7.52 6.16
N LEU A 67 -20.47 8.43 6.51
CA LEU A 67 -20.46 9.10 7.82
C LEU A 67 -21.35 10.34 7.80
N PRO A 68 -21.86 10.79 8.97
CA PRO A 68 -22.52 12.08 9.08
C PRO A 68 -21.62 13.21 8.57
N ALA A 69 -22.17 14.20 7.86
CA ALA A 69 -21.42 15.28 7.20
C ALA A 69 -20.54 16.14 8.12
N GLN A 70 -20.82 16.15 9.43
CA GLN A 70 -20.02 16.86 10.43
C GLN A 70 -18.89 16.00 11.01
N SER A 71 -18.74 14.76 10.54
CA SER A 71 -17.66 13.86 10.97
C SER A 71 -16.42 14.15 10.15
N ARG A 72 -15.27 14.05 10.80
CA ARG A 72 -13.97 14.11 10.13
C ARG A 72 -13.39 12.70 10.06
N ALA A 73 -12.94 12.27 8.89
CA ALA A 73 -12.22 11.02 8.71
C ALA A 73 -10.82 11.32 8.20
N ILE A 74 -9.81 10.63 8.74
CA ILE A 74 -8.41 10.77 8.35
C ILE A 74 -7.87 9.38 8.06
N LEU A 75 -7.31 9.19 6.86
CA LEU A 75 -6.53 8.01 6.54
C LEU A 75 -5.08 8.24 6.97
N ALA A 76 -4.61 7.40 7.89
CA ALA A 76 -3.26 7.44 8.42
C ALA A 76 -2.29 6.60 7.56
N PRO A 77 -0.96 6.80 7.70
CA PRO A 77 0.04 6.01 6.99
C PRO A 77 -0.05 4.51 7.26
N SER A 78 -0.56 4.12 8.44
CA SER A 78 -0.78 2.73 8.84
C SER A 78 -1.97 2.05 8.14
N LEU A 79 -2.72 2.79 7.31
CA LEU A 79 -4.04 2.44 6.78
C LEU A 79 -5.13 2.35 7.85
N ASP A 80 -4.91 2.96 9.01
CA ASP A 80 -5.99 3.21 9.95
C ASP A 80 -6.79 4.42 9.52
N VAL A 81 -8.10 4.32 9.67
CA VAL A 81 -9.06 5.41 9.50
C VAL A 81 -9.43 5.93 10.89
N LEU A 82 -9.00 7.15 11.19
CA LEU A 82 -9.41 7.88 12.39
C LEU A 82 -10.66 8.68 12.08
N ILE A 83 -11.76 8.34 12.75
CA ILE A 83 -13.06 8.99 12.60
C ILE A 83 -13.34 9.82 13.85
N ILE A 84 -13.56 11.11 13.68
CA ILE A 84 -13.96 12.04 14.74
C ILE A 84 -15.43 12.38 14.50
N LYS A 85 -16.30 11.93 15.40
CA LYS A 85 -17.75 12.13 15.32
C LYS A 85 -18.12 13.56 15.73
N PRO A 86 -19.35 14.03 15.41
CA PRO A 86 -19.78 15.40 15.75
C PRO A 86 -19.79 15.69 17.26
N ASN A 87 -19.91 14.66 18.09
CA ASN A 87 -19.83 14.76 19.55
C ASN A 87 -18.39 14.69 20.09
N TYR A 88 -17.38 14.86 19.23
CA TYR A 88 -15.94 14.78 19.53
C TYR A 88 -15.42 13.43 20.01
N LYS A 89 -16.25 12.38 19.99
CA LYS A 89 -15.76 11.02 20.22
C LYS A 89 -14.99 10.54 18.99
N SER A 90 -13.82 9.95 19.22
CA SER A 90 -13.01 9.35 18.18
C SER A 90 -13.17 7.84 18.13
N GLU A 91 -13.11 7.30 16.92
CA GLU A 91 -13.08 5.88 16.60
C GLU A 91 -11.90 5.64 15.66
N GLN A 92 -11.19 4.53 15.86
CA GLN A 92 -10.14 4.10 14.96
C GLN A 92 -10.51 2.73 14.43
N LYS A 93 -10.47 2.60 13.10
CA LYS A 93 -10.78 1.35 12.40
C LYS A 93 -9.74 1.12 11.32
N ARG A 94 -9.32 -0.13 11.13
CA ARG A 94 -8.41 -0.45 10.02
C ARG A 94 -9.16 -0.42 8.69
N LEU A 95 -8.48 -0.03 7.60
CA LEU A 95 -9.10 0.01 6.28
C LEU A 95 -9.67 -1.35 5.84
N ASP A 96 -9.00 -2.46 6.18
CA ASP A 96 -9.42 -3.83 5.86
C ASP A 96 -10.69 -4.29 6.62
N GLN A 97 -11.10 -3.55 7.64
CA GLN A 97 -12.34 -3.80 8.38
C GLN A 97 -13.54 -3.07 7.75
N CYS A 98 -13.33 -2.18 6.79
CA CYS A 98 -14.39 -1.50 6.06
C CYS A 98 -15.06 -2.41 5.04
N THR A 99 -16.25 -2.03 4.59
CA THR A 99 -16.93 -2.72 3.49
C THR A 99 -16.15 -2.53 2.19
N LEU A 100 -16.36 -3.43 1.21
CA LEU A 100 -15.67 -3.35 -0.07
C LEU A 100 -15.95 -2.03 -0.82
N ASP A 101 -17.18 -1.50 -0.70
CA ASP A 101 -17.56 -0.22 -1.30
C ASP A 101 -16.81 0.95 -0.66
N GLU A 102 -16.74 0.98 0.67
CA GLU A 102 -15.98 1.99 1.41
C GLU A 102 -14.49 1.94 1.07
N ILE A 103 -13.89 0.73 1.05
CA ILE A 103 -12.49 0.54 0.64
C ILE A 103 -12.29 1.06 -0.77
N SER A 104 -13.16 0.67 -1.71
CA SER A 104 -13.07 1.09 -3.11
C SER A 104 -13.16 2.61 -3.26
N ASN A 105 -14.08 3.26 -2.55
CA ASN A 105 -14.25 4.71 -2.55
C ASN A 105 -13.02 5.44 -1.99
N VAL A 106 -12.52 4.98 -0.84
CA VAL A 106 -11.30 5.51 -0.21
C VAL A 106 -10.10 5.35 -1.14
N LEU A 107 -9.91 4.18 -1.75
CA LEU A 107 -8.79 3.92 -2.65
C LEU A 107 -8.86 4.73 -3.94
N ARG A 108 -10.05 4.86 -4.55
CA ARG A 108 -10.25 5.73 -5.73
C ARG A 108 -9.88 7.18 -5.44
N PHE A 109 -10.14 7.65 -4.23
CA PHE A 109 -9.77 8.99 -3.78
C PHE A 109 -8.27 9.11 -3.45
N ALA A 110 -7.71 8.16 -2.70
CA ALA A 110 -6.36 8.24 -2.15
C ALA A 110 -5.25 7.88 -3.16
N ILE A 111 -5.48 6.90 -4.05
CA ILE A 111 -4.44 6.41 -5.00
C ILE A 111 -3.84 7.53 -5.85
N PRO A 112 -4.63 8.44 -6.48
CA PRO A 112 -4.06 9.55 -7.25
C PRO A 112 -3.13 10.44 -6.40
N MET A 113 -3.48 10.67 -5.14
CA MET A 113 -2.68 11.47 -4.20
C MET A 113 -1.38 10.76 -3.83
N ILE A 114 -1.45 9.46 -3.54
CA ILE A 114 -0.29 8.60 -3.27
C ILE A 114 0.68 8.64 -4.47
N ILE A 115 0.17 8.47 -5.69
CA ILE A 115 0.97 8.53 -6.92
C ILE A 115 1.65 9.90 -7.06
N ASN A 116 0.92 10.99 -6.80
CA ASN A 116 1.47 12.34 -6.89
C ASN A 116 2.56 12.59 -5.84
N MET A 117 2.36 12.12 -4.60
CA MET A 117 3.37 12.20 -3.54
C MET A 117 4.62 11.41 -3.90
N ALA A 118 4.49 10.18 -4.39
CA ALA A 118 5.62 9.36 -4.81
C ALA A 118 6.42 10.01 -5.95
N ARG A 119 5.74 10.60 -6.94
CA ARG A 119 6.41 11.31 -8.05
C ARG A 119 7.14 12.55 -7.58
N THR A 120 6.50 13.35 -6.72
CA THR A 120 7.09 14.54 -6.12
C THR A 120 8.31 14.21 -5.29
N ASP A 121 8.22 13.20 -4.42
CA ASP A 121 9.32 12.73 -3.57
C ASP A 121 10.51 12.25 -4.41
N ARG A 122 10.25 11.43 -5.44
CA ARG A 122 11.29 11.00 -6.39
C ARG A 122 11.98 12.18 -7.06
N MET A 123 11.21 13.15 -7.55
CA MET A 123 11.77 14.35 -8.19
C MET A 123 12.68 15.11 -7.22
N LEU A 124 12.21 15.34 -5.98
CA LEU A 124 12.94 16.10 -4.97
C LEU A 124 14.25 15.41 -4.60
N LYS A 125 14.21 14.09 -4.34
CA LYS A 125 15.42 13.30 -4.07
C LYS A 125 16.38 13.31 -5.24
N SER A 126 15.89 13.22 -6.48
CA SER A 126 16.73 13.27 -7.67
C SER A 126 17.45 14.61 -7.81
N LYS A 127 16.74 15.73 -7.57
CA LYS A 127 17.34 17.08 -7.55
C LYS A 127 18.41 17.20 -6.46
N LYS A 128 18.13 16.69 -5.26
CA LYS A 128 19.08 16.71 -4.13
C LYS A 128 20.35 15.92 -4.46
N ILE A 129 20.22 14.72 -5.01
CA ILE A 129 21.38 13.89 -5.42
C ILE A 129 22.18 14.58 -6.53
N ALA A 130 21.52 15.18 -7.51
CA ALA A 130 22.20 15.91 -8.58
C ALA A 130 23.01 17.09 -8.02
N PHE A 131 22.41 17.88 -7.12
CA PHE A 131 23.08 18.98 -6.43
C PHE A 131 24.30 18.49 -5.63
N LEU A 132 24.16 17.43 -4.83
CA LEU A 132 25.26 16.88 -4.04
C LEU A 132 26.40 16.35 -4.92
N LYS A 133 26.08 15.69 -6.04
CA LYS A 133 27.10 15.22 -7.00
C LYS A 133 27.86 16.39 -7.61
N GLU A 134 27.17 17.46 -7.98
CA GLU A 134 27.80 18.64 -8.57
C GLU A 134 28.66 19.40 -7.56
N GLY A 135 28.16 19.62 -6.34
CA GLY A 135 28.93 20.20 -5.24
C GLY A 135 30.19 19.40 -4.94
N THR A 136 30.07 18.07 -4.85
CA THR A 136 31.21 17.18 -4.62
C THR A 136 32.24 17.26 -5.76
N LYS A 137 31.81 17.31 -7.02
CA LYS A 137 32.72 17.49 -8.17
C LYS A 137 33.50 18.80 -8.08
N LYS A 138 32.85 19.89 -7.70
CA LYS A 138 33.51 21.20 -7.55
C LYS A 138 34.50 21.21 -6.39
N LEU A 139 34.13 20.65 -5.24
CA LEU A 139 35.03 20.57 -4.07
C LEU A 139 36.29 19.73 -4.35
N LYS A 140 36.16 18.63 -5.10
CA LYS A 140 37.32 17.82 -5.53
C LYS A 140 38.31 18.55 -6.44
N ARG A 141 37.89 19.65 -7.08
CA ARG A 141 38.73 20.47 -7.97
C ARG A 141 39.40 21.65 -7.24
N LEU A 142 39.10 21.86 -5.96
CA LEU A 142 39.78 22.90 -5.18
C LEU A 142 41.24 22.50 -4.97
N PRO A 143 42.20 23.43 -5.18
CA PRO A 143 43.60 23.19 -4.85
C PRO A 143 43.73 22.90 -3.35
N GLY A 144 44.47 21.85 -2.99
CA GLY A 144 44.70 21.43 -1.60
C GLY A 144 43.88 20.22 -1.12
N ASN A 145 42.98 19.64 -1.93
CA ASN A 145 42.23 18.42 -1.60
C ASN A 145 42.82 17.13 -2.23
N SER A 146 43.90 17.24 -2.99
CA SER A 146 44.73 16.08 -3.36
C SER A 146 45.51 15.66 -2.13
N VAL A 147 45.24 14.45 -1.64
CA VAL A 147 45.95 13.80 -0.53
C VAL A 147 47.41 13.44 -0.90
N ASP A 148 47.96 14.03 -1.97
CA ASP A 148 49.28 13.72 -2.52
C ASP A 148 50.31 14.86 -2.35
N ASP A 149 50.09 15.81 -1.44
CA ASP A 149 51.05 16.90 -1.18
C ASP A 149 51.54 16.95 0.28
N THR A 150 51.72 15.78 0.91
CA THR A 150 52.42 15.70 2.20
C THR A 150 53.41 14.54 2.24
N MET A 151 54.35 14.54 1.29
CA MET A 151 55.69 14.00 1.57
C MET A 151 56.65 15.15 1.83
N VAL A 152 56.41 15.87 2.93
CA VAL A 152 57.46 16.60 3.64
C VAL A 152 58.12 15.57 4.56
N THR A 153 59.16 14.90 4.07
CA THR A 153 60.22 14.38 4.94
C THR A 153 61.50 15.11 4.59
N ASP A 154 61.67 16.17 5.34
CA ASP A 154 62.88 16.91 5.64
C ASP A 154 64.03 15.93 5.93
N ASN A 155 64.94 15.73 4.98
CA ASN A 155 66.25 15.11 5.24
C ASN A 155 67.32 16.21 5.17
N MET A 156 67.26 17.13 6.14
CA MET A 156 68.42 17.94 6.50
C MET A 156 69.42 17.11 7.28
N ARG A 157 70.61 16.96 6.67
CA ARG A 157 71.93 16.74 7.26
C ARG A 157 71.98 16.50 8.78
N MET A 158 72.35 15.30 9.18
CA MET A 158 73.23 15.13 10.34
C MET A 158 74.66 14.92 9.85
N GLU A 159 75.45 15.97 10.03
CA GLU A 159 76.90 15.96 10.06
C GLU A 159 77.35 15.05 11.22
N LYS A 160 78.25 14.11 10.96
CA LYS A 160 79.15 13.57 11.98
C LYS A 160 80.39 12.91 11.38
N VAL A 161 81.52 13.47 11.83
CA VAL A 161 82.94 13.03 11.82
C VAL A 161 83.71 13.26 10.53
#